data_AF-A0A6I8Q1F8-F1
#
_entry.id   AF-A0A6I8Q1F8-F1
#
_cell.length_a   1.000
_cell.length_b   1.000
_cell.length_c   1.000
_cell.angle_alpha   90.00
_cell.angle_beta   90.00
_cell.angle_gamma   90.00
#
_symmetry.space_group_name_H-M   'P 1'
#
loop_
_entity.id
_entity.type
_entity.pdbx_description
1 polymer ?
#
loop_
_entity_poly.entity_id
_entity_poly.type
_entity_poly.pdbx_seq_one_letter_code
_entity_poly.pdbx_strand_id
1 'polypeptide(L)'
;MENPGFVMHEDGLSNTAPSKIPQKNGHLYPCEENKRSYCSLMKLFLVCLLACLITTTVGVLILSLVYVGHFSPKTDTAASTTANQPSQNNADSRFNFLNNLGQSKVFTFQGGSIQWARFRNNPSDYSSPAELKFGTSINKHQSMMTLGTIRIFSQGMKVPHWHLNANEHGFLLKGKAWIGIVEAGGSTVTTFNITAGQVVFFPKNTLHWVKNVGDEDCLFISFFTTNDELKTLDVDDAFFGTPEDILSRALKPEGGVQFIRTFKKPIEDQSINLPANLKDLVNNASYAQSANSSVWKYFYDLKGSKEFSYPGGVMQWARYRKNGVGLNENEQIYSDSLNQHADTLTLGTLRIFSNGLRVPHYHFNAHEMGYVISGCGQIGIVGDEPVSEFTVGVGDVFYFPIGAQHYIKSTCEEELLMITAATTGNQLETLDMDDYFHATADHILAQLFLKKQDEFKKIPVFTVDQSINIP
;
A
#
# COMPACT_ATOMS: atom_id res chain seq x y z
N MET A 1 -43.55 25.27 42.16
CA MET A 1 -44.31 25.02 40.92
C MET A 1 -43.44 24.13 40.05
N GLU A 2 -43.85 22.87 40.06
CA GLU A 2 -43.47 21.67 39.32
C GLU A 2 -42.09 21.58 38.64
N ASN A 3 -41.23 20.84 39.34
CA ASN A 3 -40.34 19.79 38.84
C ASN A 3 -40.71 18.52 39.69
N PRO A 4 -40.22 17.27 39.47
CA PRO A 4 -39.42 16.70 38.39
C PRO A 4 -39.84 15.25 37.97
N GLY A 5 -39.12 14.68 36.99
CA GLY A 5 -38.46 13.36 37.02
C GLY A 5 -39.27 12.07 37.25
N PHE A 6 -39.01 11.04 36.44
CA PHE A 6 -39.27 9.66 36.84
C PHE A 6 -38.09 8.74 36.54
N VAL A 7 -37.64 8.11 37.62
CA VAL A 7 -36.64 7.04 37.74
C VAL A 7 -37.40 5.71 37.81
N MET A 8 -36.71 4.66 37.36
CA MET A 8 -37.06 3.24 37.40
C MET A 8 -37.43 2.72 38.81
N HIS A 9 -38.35 1.76 38.90
CA HIS A 9 -38.12 0.48 39.60
C HIS A 9 -39.25 -0.54 39.40
N GLU A 10 -38.84 -1.80 39.26
CA GLU A 10 -39.62 -3.04 39.30
C GLU A 10 -40.19 -3.37 40.68
N ASP A 11 -41.12 -4.33 40.63
CA ASP A 11 -41.45 -5.40 41.60
C ASP A 11 -42.76 -5.31 42.39
N GLY A 12 -43.51 -6.42 42.31
CA GLY A 12 -44.04 -7.06 43.52
C GLY A 12 -45.55 -7.19 43.71
N LEU A 13 -46.11 -8.29 43.17
CA LEU A 13 -46.95 -9.27 43.89
C LEU A 13 -48.35 -8.91 44.46
N SER A 14 -49.34 -9.51 43.79
CA SER A 14 -50.27 -10.55 44.33
C SER A 14 -51.69 -10.19 44.82
N ASN A 15 -52.61 -11.04 44.33
CA ASN A 15 -53.77 -11.64 45.00
C ASN A 15 -55.02 -10.79 45.31
N THR A 16 -56.12 -11.04 44.60
CA THR A 16 -57.23 -11.94 45.03
C THR A 16 -58.47 -11.81 44.12
N ALA A 17 -59.13 -12.95 43.85
CA ALA A 17 -60.40 -13.12 43.11
C ALA A 17 -61.63 -12.94 44.04
N PRO A 18 -62.91 -13.29 43.70
CA PRO A 18 -63.53 -13.73 42.44
C PRO A 18 -64.97 -13.17 42.14
N SER A 19 -65.52 -13.62 41.00
CA SER A 19 -66.94 -14.01 40.79
C SER A 19 -68.01 -12.92 40.46
N LYS A 20 -68.56 -12.96 39.23
CA LYS A 20 -69.98 -13.32 38.92
C LYS A 20 -70.26 -13.29 37.40
N ILE A 21 -70.93 -14.34 36.90
CA ILE A 21 -71.57 -14.44 35.58
C ILE A 21 -73.11 -14.40 35.77
N PRO A 22 -73.90 -13.92 34.80
CA PRO A 22 -74.93 -14.79 34.22
C PRO A 22 -75.09 -14.72 32.67
N GLN A 23 -75.64 -15.82 32.14
CA GLN A 23 -75.93 -16.26 30.75
C GLN A 23 -76.94 -15.38 29.97
N LYS A 24 -77.10 -15.43 28.62
CA LYS A 24 -77.62 -16.54 27.78
C LYS A 24 -77.55 -16.30 26.24
N ASN A 25 -77.41 -17.43 25.50
CA ASN A 25 -77.92 -17.87 24.16
C ASN A 25 -77.56 -17.12 22.84
N GLY A 26 -77.25 -17.74 21.69
CA GLY A 26 -77.21 -19.16 21.27
C GLY A 26 -76.88 -19.37 19.77
N HIS A 27 -76.70 -20.65 19.37
CA HIS A 27 -76.54 -21.30 18.03
C HIS A 27 -75.21 -21.17 17.24
N LEU A 28 -74.80 -22.08 16.33
CA LEU A 28 -74.58 -23.56 16.21
C LEU A 28 -73.94 -23.79 14.80
N TYR A 29 -72.66 -24.24 14.69
CA TYR A 29 -71.86 -24.92 13.59
C TYR A 29 -72.04 -24.62 12.07
N PRO A 30 -71.07 -24.95 11.14
CA PRO A 30 -69.85 -25.77 11.28
C PRO A 30 -68.52 -25.21 10.69
N CYS A 31 -67.45 -25.95 11.00
CA CYS A 31 -66.06 -25.80 10.55
C CYS A 31 -65.86 -26.35 9.12
N GLU A 32 -65.17 -25.62 8.25
CA GLU A 32 -64.53 -26.18 7.05
C GLU A 32 -63.00 -26.26 7.26
N GLU A 33 -62.45 -27.46 7.11
CA GLU A 33 -61.01 -27.72 7.07
C GLU A 33 -60.41 -27.28 5.73
N ASN A 34 -59.42 -26.40 5.76
CA ASN A 34 -58.65 -26.02 4.57
C ASN A 34 -57.25 -26.67 4.60
N LYS A 35 -57.08 -27.78 3.88
CA LYS A 35 -55.78 -28.39 3.59
C LYS A 35 -55.01 -27.54 2.57
N ARG A 36 -54.17 -26.61 3.03
CA ARG A 36 -53.10 -26.02 2.20
C ARG A 36 -51.85 -25.75 3.04
N SER A 37 -50.73 -26.38 2.63
CA SER A 37 -49.36 -25.84 2.63
C SER A 37 -48.26 -26.82 3.11
N TYR A 38 -48.24 -28.05 2.58
CA TYR A 38 -47.00 -28.86 2.50
C TYR A 38 -46.40 -28.87 1.08
N CYS A 39 -47.22 -28.56 0.06
CA CYS A 39 -46.80 -28.57 -1.34
C CYS A 39 -45.96 -27.33 -1.74
N SER A 40 -45.92 -26.29 -0.91
CA SER A 40 -45.15 -25.05 -1.16
C SER A 40 -43.70 -25.17 -0.71
N LEU A 41 -43.44 -25.76 0.45
CA LEU A 41 -42.08 -25.95 0.96
C LEU A 41 -41.28 -26.96 0.14
N MET A 42 -41.92 -28.03 -0.33
CA MET A 42 -41.26 -29.02 -1.18
C MET A 42 -40.86 -28.45 -2.55
N LYS A 43 -41.68 -27.53 -3.11
CA LYS A 43 -41.32 -26.79 -4.33
C LYS A 43 -40.15 -25.84 -4.10
N LEU A 44 -40.13 -25.13 -2.97
CA LEU A 44 -39.02 -24.23 -2.62
C LEU A 44 -37.71 -25.01 -2.44
N PHE A 45 -37.76 -26.14 -1.74
CA PHE A 45 -36.63 -27.04 -1.56
C PHE A 45 -36.11 -27.57 -2.90
N LEU A 46 -36.99 -28.02 -3.80
CA LEU A 46 -36.60 -28.51 -5.13
C LEU A 46 -35.99 -27.40 -6.01
N VAL A 47 -36.47 -26.16 -5.91
CA VAL A 47 -35.90 -25.02 -6.62
C VAL A 47 -34.49 -24.70 -6.09
N CYS A 48 -34.29 -24.70 -4.78
CA CYS A 48 -32.98 -24.50 -4.17
C CYS A 48 -32.00 -25.64 -4.53
N LEU A 49 -32.46 -26.90 -4.50
CA LEU A 49 -31.67 -28.06 -4.89
C LEU A 49 -31.25 -27.96 -6.37
N LEU A 50 -32.18 -27.58 -7.25
CA LEU A 50 -31.91 -27.39 -8.68
C LEU A 50 -30.90 -26.26 -8.90
N ALA A 51 -31.03 -25.13 -8.20
CA ALA A 51 -30.08 -24.02 -8.28
C ALA A 51 -28.67 -24.45 -7.82
N CYS A 52 -28.56 -25.21 -6.72
CA CYS A 52 -27.28 -25.75 -6.26
C CYS A 52 -26.66 -26.69 -7.29
N LEU A 53 -27.44 -27.60 -7.89
CA LEU A 53 -26.96 -28.52 -8.92
C LEU A 53 -26.49 -27.79 -10.19
N ILE A 54 -27.23 -26.77 -10.63
CA ILE A 54 -26.85 -25.97 -11.79
C ILE A 54 -25.53 -25.22 -11.51
N THR A 55 -25.42 -24.56 -10.36
CA THR A 55 -24.19 -23.82 -10.00
C THR A 55 -22.97 -24.72 -9.87
N THR A 56 -23.11 -25.93 -9.30
CA THR A 56 -22.00 -26.90 -9.27
C THR A 56 -21.66 -27.42 -10.67
N THR A 57 -22.66 -27.73 -11.49
CA THR A 57 -22.41 -28.21 -12.86
C THR A 57 -21.72 -27.14 -13.72
N VAL A 58 -22.15 -25.88 -13.61
CA VAL A 58 -21.51 -24.74 -14.29
C VAL A 58 -20.10 -24.50 -13.75
N GLY A 59 -19.89 -24.56 -12.43
CA GLY A 59 -18.56 -24.44 -11.82
C GLY A 59 -17.60 -25.53 -12.31
N VAL A 60 -18.05 -26.78 -12.37
CA VAL A 60 -17.26 -27.91 -12.90
C VAL A 60 -16.99 -27.76 -14.40
N LEU A 61 -17.96 -27.28 -15.19
CA LEU A 61 -17.76 -27.01 -16.62
C LEU A 61 -16.74 -25.90 -16.87
N ILE A 62 -16.79 -24.82 -16.09
CA ILE A 62 -15.80 -23.74 -16.16
C ILE A 62 -14.42 -24.28 -15.79
N LEU A 63 -14.29 -25.03 -14.69
CA LEU A 63 -13.02 -25.66 -14.31
C LEU A 63 -12.50 -26.61 -15.39
N SER A 64 -13.39 -27.41 -15.99
CA SER A 64 -13.03 -28.37 -17.05
C SER A 64 -12.59 -27.66 -18.32
N LEU A 65 -13.25 -26.56 -18.72
CA LEU A 65 -12.86 -25.75 -19.88
C LEU A 65 -11.53 -25.02 -19.65
N VAL A 66 -11.28 -24.53 -18.43
CA VAL A 66 -10.00 -23.93 -18.04
C VAL A 66 -8.89 -24.99 -18.05
N TYR A 67 -9.18 -26.21 -17.60
CA TYR A 67 -8.19 -27.30 -17.55
C TYR A 67 -7.88 -27.87 -18.95
N VAL A 68 -8.90 -28.01 -19.82
CA VAL A 68 -8.71 -28.43 -21.22
C VAL A 68 -8.01 -27.35 -22.05
N GLY A 69 -8.20 -26.06 -21.72
CA GLY A 69 -7.45 -24.96 -22.33
C GLY A 69 -5.93 -24.98 -22.06
N HIS A 70 -5.48 -25.72 -21.05
CA HIS A 70 -4.06 -25.86 -20.70
C HIS A 70 -3.37 -27.09 -21.28
N PHE A 71 -4.10 -28.01 -21.92
CA PHE A 71 -3.53 -29.20 -22.57
C PHE A 71 -3.91 -29.26 -24.04
N SER A 72 -3.10 -28.61 -24.88
CA SER A 72 -3.07 -28.88 -26.32
C SER A 72 -1.76 -29.62 -26.66
N PRO A 73 -1.80 -30.87 -27.16
CA PRO A 73 -0.60 -31.59 -27.54
C PRO A 73 -0.01 -31.00 -28.82
N LYS A 74 1.32 -30.82 -28.83
CA LYS A 74 2.10 -30.35 -29.99
C LYS A 74 1.82 -31.20 -31.23
N THR A 75 1.36 -30.58 -32.30
CA THR A 75 1.44 -31.12 -33.66
C THR A 75 2.32 -30.22 -34.50
N ASP A 76 3.45 -30.76 -34.93
CA ASP A 76 4.33 -30.17 -35.94
C ASP A 76 3.62 -30.12 -37.30
N THR A 77 3.47 -28.93 -37.89
CA THR A 77 3.41 -28.80 -39.35
C THR A 77 3.76 -27.37 -39.82
N ALA A 78 4.83 -27.31 -40.60
CA ALA A 78 5.16 -26.43 -41.72
C ALA A 78 4.85 -24.91 -41.65
N ALA A 79 5.95 -24.16 -41.61
CA ALA A 79 6.20 -22.80 -42.11
C ALA A 79 5.04 -22.06 -42.82
N SER A 80 4.56 -21.02 -42.14
CA SER A 80 3.96 -19.84 -42.75
C SER A 80 4.69 -18.61 -42.22
N THR A 81 5.40 -17.93 -43.12
CA THR A 81 6.10 -16.66 -42.89
C THR A 81 5.10 -15.59 -42.46
N THR A 82 5.06 -15.33 -41.16
CA THR A 82 4.49 -14.10 -40.59
C THR A 82 5.62 -13.38 -39.86
N ALA A 83 5.71 -12.08 -40.12
CA ALA A 83 6.80 -11.22 -39.72
C ALA A 83 7.10 -11.30 -38.22
N ASN A 84 8.39 -11.40 -37.89
CA ASN A 84 8.92 -11.31 -36.54
C ASN A 84 8.33 -10.11 -35.78
N GLN A 85 7.42 -10.37 -34.84
CA GLN A 85 7.33 -9.56 -33.63
C GLN A 85 8.62 -9.83 -32.83
N PRO A 86 9.42 -8.81 -32.49
CA PRO A 86 10.59 -9.03 -31.63
C PRO A 86 10.10 -9.56 -30.28
N SER A 87 10.70 -10.65 -29.81
CA SER A 87 10.39 -11.29 -28.52
C SER A 87 10.44 -10.26 -27.37
N GLN A 88 9.28 -9.81 -26.91
CA GLN A 88 9.12 -8.72 -25.93
C GLN A 88 9.53 -9.09 -24.47
N ASN A 89 10.34 -10.13 -24.23
CA ASN A 89 10.65 -10.56 -22.86
C ASN A 89 12.07 -11.14 -22.67
N ASN A 90 13.08 -10.53 -23.32
CA ASN A 90 14.47 -10.99 -23.25
C ASN A 90 15.28 -10.41 -22.06
N ALA A 91 14.65 -9.66 -21.15
CA ALA A 91 15.34 -9.20 -19.95
C ALA A 91 15.60 -10.36 -18.98
N ASP A 92 16.73 -10.32 -18.27
CA ASP A 92 17.10 -11.25 -17.21
C ASP A 92 15.95 -11.44 -16.19
N SER A 93 15.76 -12.65 -15.66
CA SER A 93 14.71 -12.97 -14.68
C SER A 93 14.81 -12.13 -13.40
N ARG A 94 16.00 -11.67 -13.03
CA ARG A 94 16.19 -10.78 -11.87
C ARG A 94 15.34 -9.52 -11.93
N PHE A 95 15.05 -9.01 -13.13
CA PHE A 95 14.21 -7.82 -13.31
C PHE A 95 12.72 -8.08 -13.05
N ASN A 96 12.31 -9.30 -12.71
CA ASN A 96 11.01 -9.52 -12.06
C ASN A 96 10.97 -8.90 -10.65
N PHE A 97 12.12 -8.68 -10.03
CA PHE A 97 12.27 -8.28 -8.64
C PHE A 97 13.14 -7.04 -8.46
N LEU A 98 13.91 -6.64 -9.48
CA LEU A 98 14.84 -5.52 -9.46
C LEU A 98 14.46 -4.45 -10.48
N ASN A 99 14.54 -3.19 -10.08
CA ASN A 99 14.56 -2.03 -10.97
C ASN A 99 15.80 -1.19 -10.65
N ASN A 100 16.64 -0.96 -11.66
CA ASN A 100 17.81 -0.10 -11.53
C ASN A 100 17.38 1.36 -11.76
N LEU A 101 16.82 2.00 -10.73
CA LEU A 101 16.16 3.30 -10.91
C LEU A 101 17.11 4.38 -11.44
N GLY A 102 18.40 4.31 -11.10
CA GLY A 102 19.43 5.22 -11.62
C GLY A 102 19.59 5.16 -13.16
N GLN A 103 19.14 4.08 -13.80
CA GLN A 103 19.12 3.93 -15.26
C GLN A 103 17.75 4.27 -15.86
N SER A 104 16.74 4.50 -15.03
CA SER A 104 15.40 4.86 -15.47
C SER A 104 15.28 6.30 -15.90
N LYS A 105 14.34 6.56 -16.82
CA LYS A 105 14.08 7.89 -17.35
C LYS A 105 13.82 8.89 -16.23
N VAL A 106 14.58 9.98 -16.25
CA VAL A 106 14.38 11.17 -15.42
C VAL A 106 13.37 12.07 -16.12
N PHE A 107 12.24 12.33 -15.46
CA PHE A 107 11.27 13.32 -15.87
C PHE A 107 11.65 14.65 -15.21
N THR A 108 12.18 15.58 -16.01
CA THR A 108 12.69 16.87 -15.52
C THR A 108 11.62 17.95 -15.62
N PHE A 109 11.57 18.80 -14.59
CA PHE A 109 10.72 19.98 -14.49
C PHE A 109 11.59 21.18 -14.09
N GLN A 110 11.06 22.41 -14.20
CA GLN A 110 11.81 23.61 -13.80
C GLN A 110 12.26 23.56 -12.33
N GLY A 111 11.42 23.02 -11.44
CA GLY A 111 11.68 22.96 -10.01
C GLY A 111 12.26 21.64 -9.50
N GLY A 112 12.58 20.67 -10.36
CA GLY A 112 13.08 19.38 -9.90
C GLY A 112 12.93 18.23 -10.90
N SER A 113 12.83 17.00 -10.40
CA SER A 113 12.74 15.81 -11.24
C SER A 113 12.04 14.65 -10.55
N ILE A 114 11.49 13.73 -11.35
CA ILE A 114 10.89 12.48 -10.88
C ILE A 114 11.49 11.30 -11.65
N GLN A 115 11.78 10.19 -10.96
CA GLN A 115 12.04 8.88 -11.57
C GLN A 115 11.06 7.84 -11.02
N TRP A 116 10.83 6.78 -11.79
CA TRP A 116 9.78 5.80 -11.48
C TRP A 116 10.25 4.35 -11.60
N ALA A 117 9.90 3.54 -10.58
CA ALA A 117 9.82 2.10 -10.64
C ALA A 117 8.32 1.73 -10.52
N ARG A 118 7.65 1.57 -11.67
CA ARG A 118 6.19 1.56 -11.76
C ARG A 118 5.66 0.61 -12.81
N PHE A 119 4.36 0.33 -12.74
CA PHE A 119 3.60 -0.28 -13.83
C PHE A 119 3.08 0.79 -14.81
N ARG A 120 3.03 0.43 -16.09
CA ARG A 120 2.45 1.18 -17.21
C ARG A 120 1.60 0.25 -18.05
N ASN A 121 0.43 0.72 -18.49
CA ASN A 121 -0.47 -0.06 -19.34
C ASN A 121 0.10 -0.28 -20.74
N ASN A 122 0.77 0.74 -21.29
CA ASN A 122 1.38 0.66 -22.61
C ASN A 122 2.86 0.24 -22.49
N PRO A 123 3.26 -0.91 -23.06
CA PRO A 123 4.66 -1.36 -23.04
C PRO A 123 5.64 -0.35 -23.65
N SER A 124 5.17 0.53 -24.54
CA SER A 124 6.00 1.57 -25.17
C SER A 124 6.37 2.72 -24.24
N ASP A 125 5.73 2.80 -23.06
CA ASP A 125 6.02 3.85 -22.07
C ASP A 125 7.24 3.51 -21.20
N TYR A 126 7.74 2.29 -21.27
CA TYR A 126 8.95 1.87 -20.57
C TYR A 126 10.21 2.23 -21.36
N SER A 127 11.26 2.60 -20.65
CA SER A 127 12.52 3.03 -21.28
C SER A 127 13.44 1.85 -21.60
N SER A 128 13.17 0.68 -21.02
CA SER A 128 13.94 -0.54 -21.24
C SER A 128 13.11 -1.81 -21.03
N PRO A 129 13.55 -2.96 -21.59
CA PRO A 129 12.96 -4.26 -21.29
C PRO A 129 13.02 -4.64 -19.80
N ALA A 130 14.04 -4.16 -19.07
CA ALA A 130 14.17 -4.39 -17.63
C ALA A 130 13.06 -3.68 -16.85
N GLU A 131 12.77 -2.42 -17.15
CA GLU A 131 11.67 -1.68 -16.52
C GLU A 131 10.31 -2.31 -16.85
N LEU A 132 10.09 -2.69 -18.10
CA LEU A 132 8.86 -3.38 -18.53
C LEU A 132 8.66 -4.66 -17.72
N LYS A 133 9.72 -5.45 -17.54
CA LYS A 133 9.66 -6.70 -16.77
C LYS A 133 9.33 -6.46 -15.30
N PHE A 134 9.97 -5.46 -14.68
CA PHE A 134 9.68 -5.08 -13.30
C PHE A 134 8.24 -4.60 -13.12
N GLY A 135 7.81 -3.63 -13.94
CA GLY A 135 6.46 -3.07 -13.91
C GLY A 135 5.38 -4.12 -14.15
N THR A 136 5.61 -5.05 -15.07
CA THR A 136 4.69 -6.17 -15.32
C THR A 136 4.67 -7.15 -14.15
N SER A 137 5.81 -7.41 -13.51
CA SER A 137 5.89 -8.31 -12.35
C SER A 137 5.12 -7.76 -11.15
N ILE A 138 5.29 -6.50 -10.80
CA ILE A 138 4.57 -5.88 -9.66
C ILE A 138 3.06 -5.82 -9.89
N ASN A 139 2.62 -5.63 -11.15
CA ASN A 139 1.20 -5.66 -11.52
C ASN A 139 0.64 -7.09 -11.53
N LYS A 140 1.36 -8.07 -12.10
CA LYS A 140 0.96 -9.48 -12.14
C LYS A 140 0.66 -10.02 -10.73
N HIS A 141 1.49 -9.63 -9.76
CA HIS A 141 1.33 -10.06 -8.37
C HIS A 141 0.38 -9.18 -7.57
N GLN A 142 -0.25 -8.17 -8.19
CA GLN A 142 -1.16 -7.24 -7.51
C GLN A 142 -0.52 -6.61 -6.26
N SER A 143 0.76 -6.24 -6.38
CA SER A 143 1.60 -5.77 -5.27
C SER A 143 1.07 -4.55 -4.52
N MET A 144 0.14 -3.79 -5.10
CA MET A 144 -0.36 -2.51 -4.59
C MET A 144 0.76 -1.51 -4.29
N MET A 145 1.86 -1.55 -5.03
CA MET A 145 3.00 -0.66 -4.84
C MET A 145 3.57 -0.16 -6.16
N THR A 146 3.75 1.15 -6.23
CA THR A 146 4.57 1.85 -7.21
C THR A 146 5.53 2.75 -6.45
N LEU A 147 6.80 2.84 -6.87
CA LEU A 147 7.78 3.71 -6.26
C LEU A 147 8.19 4.83 -7.20
N GLY A 148 8.32 6.04 -6.67
CA GLY A 148 8.95 7.16 -7.35
C GLY A 148 9.93 7.91 -6.45
N THR A 149 11.02 8.41 -7.02
CA THR A 149 11.85 9.41 -6.35
C THR A 149 11.42 10.80 -6.81
N ILE A 150 11.21 11.72 -5.87
CA ILE A 150 10.81 13.10 -6.17
C ILE A 150 11.89 14.03 -5.63
N ARG A 151 12.62 14.66 -6.55
CA ARG A 151 13.59 15.70 -6.22
C ARG A 151 12.95 17.07 -6.40
N ILE A 152 13.02 17.92 -5.38
CA ILE A 152 12.50 19.29 -5.42
C ILE A 152 13.66 20.23 -5.10
N PHE A 153 14.03 21.07 -6.06
CA PHE A 153 15.10 22.06 -5.89
C PHE A 153 14.78 23.04 -4.76
N SER A 154 15.80 23.68 -4.20
CA SER A 154 15.60 24.74 -3.21
C SER A 154 14.57 25.77 -3.70
N GLN A 155 13.63 26.14 -2.82
CA GLN A 155 12.46 26.99 -3.09
C GLN A 155 11.41 26.44 -4.07
N GLY A 156 11.68 25.32 -4.75
CA GLY A 156 10.75 24.63 -5.64
C GLY A 156 9.59 23.99 -4.88
N MET A 157 8.58 23.53 -5.63
CA MET A 157 7.39 22.91 -5.05
C MET A 157 6.82 21.83 -5.97
N LYS A 158 6.52 20.64 -5.41
CA LYS A 158 5.52 19.75 -6.02
C LYS A 158 4.17 20.43 -5.82
N VAL A 159 3.60 20.91 -6.92
CA VAL A 159 2.41 21.77 -6.91
C VAL A 159 1.22 21.08 -6.24
N PRO A 160 0.22 21.84 -5.76
CA PRO A 160 -0.99 21.27 -5.21
C PRO A 160 -1.64 20.25 -6.17
N HIS A 161 -1.81 19.03 -5.68
CA HIS A 161 -2.28 17.89 -6.48
C HIS A 161 -2.94 16.82 -5.61
N TRP A 162 -3.58 15.86 -6.25
CA TRP A 162 -4.10 14.65 -5.60
C TRP A 162 -3.98 13.44 -6.50
N HIS A 163 -3.93 12.26 -5.89
CA HIS A 163 -3.92 10.98 -6.61
C HIS A 163 -5.33 10.38 -6.63
N LEU A 164 -5.83 10.08 -7.83
CA LEU A 164 -7.19 9.57 -8.02
C LEU A 164 -7.33 8.10 -7.57
N ASN A 165 -6.24 7.33 -7.65
CA ASN A 165 -6.26 5.88 -7.44
C ASN A 165 -5.24 5.35 -6.43
N ALA A 166 -4.50 6.19 -5.72
CA ALA A 166 -3.45 5.73 -4.80
C ALA A 166 -3.41 6.58 -3.52
N ASN A 167 -3.08 5.95 -2.38
CA ASN A 167 -2.48 6.68 -1.27
C ASN A 167 -1.01 6.92 -1.58
N GLU A 168 -0.42 7.99 -1.03
CA GLU A 168 1.03 8.23 -1.09
C GLU A 168 1.64 8.13 0.31
N HIS A 169 2.74 7.40 0.43
CA HIS A 169 3.60 7.39 1.60
C HIS A 169 4.98 7.89 1.18
N GLY A 170 5.43 9.02 1.73
CA GLY A 170 6.71 9.64 1.37
C GLY A 170 7.71 9.53 2.51
N PHE A 171 8.92 9.07 2.25
CA PHE A 171 10.08 9.21 3.15
C PHE A 171 10.97 10.35 2.66
N LEU A 172 11.17 11.38 3.49
CA LEU A 172 12.09 12.47 3.15
C LEU A 172 13.52 12.02 3.44
N LEU A 173 14.30 11.74 2.40
CA LEU A 173 15.68 11.30 2.52
C LEU A 173 16.64 12.48 2.76
N LYS A 174 16.38 13.64 2.13
CA LYS A 174 17.24 14.83 2.20
C LYS A 174 16.43 16.12 2.21
N GLY A 175 16.93 17.16 2.87
CA GLY A 175 16.35 18.51 2.83
C GLY A 175 15.28 18.77 3.88
N LYS A 176 14.55 19.87 3.68
CA LYS A 176 13.48 20.35 4.56
C LYS A 176 12.29 20.81 3.73
N ALA A 177 11.13 20.25 4.00
CA ALA A 177 9.91 20.57 3.27
C ALA A 177 8.85 21.17 4.19
N TRP A 178 8.04 22.05 3.62
CA TRP A 178 6.77 22.49 4.17
C TRP A 178 5.64 21.83 3.36
N ILE A 179 4.70 21.24 4.08
CA ILE A 179 3.60 20.47 3.52
C ILE A 179 2.29 21.13 3.92
N GLY A 180 1.33 21.11 3.01
CA GLY A 180 -0.06 21.42 3.31
C GLY A 180 -1.00 20.39 2.71
N ILE A 181 -2.07 20.11 3.45
CA ILE A 181 -3.08 19.10 3.13
C ILE A 181 -4.45 19.74 3.35
N VAL A 182 -5.31 19.64 2.35
CA VAL A 182 -6.70 20.08 2.44
C VAL A 182 -7.56 18.89 2.82
N GLU A 183 -8.17 18.95 4.01
CA GLU A 183 -9.01 17.88 4.51
C GLU A 183 -10.35 17.77 3.75
N ALA A 184 -11.04 16.65 3.91
CA ALA A 184 -12.32 16.40 3.26
C ALA A 184 -13.32 17.54 3.51
N GLY A 185 -13.89 18.07 2.43
CA GLY A 185 -14.82 19.21 2.48
C GLY A 185 -14.15 20.59 2.46
N GLY A 186 -12.82 20.68 2.45
CA GLY A 186 -12.07 21.93 2.30
C GLY A 186 -12.17 22.89 3.49
N SER A 187 -12.69 22.42 4.63
CA SER A 187 -12.93 23.23 5.83
C SER A 187 -11.66 23.50 6.64
N THR A 188 -10.67 22.61 6.54
CA THR A 188 -9.42 22.66 7.31
C THR A 188 -8.25 22.43 6.39
N VAL A 189 -7.19 23.22 6.57
CA VAL A 189 -5.89 23.00 5.96
C VAL A 189 -4.89 22.68 7.07
N THR A 190 -4.32 21.47 7.02
CA THR A 190 -3.28 21.02 7.94
C THR A 190 -1.91 21.28 7.32
N THR A 191 -1.06 22.04 8.01
CA THR A 191 0.25 22.46 7.51
C THR A 191 1.34 22.18 8.54
N PHE A 192 2.48 21.68 8.09
CA PHE A 192 3.61 21.34 8.96
C PHE A 192 4.92 21.29 8.19
N ASN A 193 6.04 21.36 8.92
CA ASN A 193 7.37 21.17 8.36
C ASN A 193 7.86 19.75 8.64
N ILE A 194 8.67 19.23 7.72
CA ILE A 194 9.39 17.96 7.89
C ILE A 194 10.86 18.12 7.50
N THR A 195 11.70 17.23 8.01
CA THR A 195 13.13 17.13 7.75
C THR A 195 13.53 15.68 7.40
N ALA A 196 14.74 15.50 6.89
CA ALA A 196 15.28 14.19 6.55
C ALA A 196 15.10 13.13 7.66
N GLY A 197 14.66 11.95 7.26
CA GLY A 197 14.36 10.82 8.15
C GLY A 197 12.90 10.72 8.59
N GLN A 198 12.02 11.60 8.12
CA GLN A 198 10.61 11.62 8.49
C GLN A 198 9.71 11.10 7.37
N VAL A 199 8.57 10.52 7.75
CA VAL A 199 7.58 9.93 6.86
C VAL A 199 6.33 10.78 6.83
N VAL A 200 5.70 10.86 5.66
CA VAL A 200 4.39 11.45 5.46
C VAL A 200 3.43 10.49 4.79
N PHE A 201 2.15 10.68 5.05
CA PHE A 201 1.06 9.93 4.46
C PHE A 201 0.02 10.89 3.89
N PHE A 202 -0.31 10.70 2.61
CA PHE A 202 -1.37 11.42 1.93
C PHE A 202 -2.44 10.42 1.48
N PRO A 203 -3.66 10.47 2.05
CA PRO A 203 -4.71 9.57 1.62
C PRO A 203 -5.12 9.83 0.17
N LYS A 204 -5.57 8.76 -0.49
CA LYS A 204 -6.14 8.84 -1.85
C LYS A 204 -7.17 9.96 -1.96
N ASN A 205 -7.12 10.69 -3.07
CA ASN A 205 -8.02 11.79 -3.39
C ASN A 205 -7.96 12.97 -2.39
N THR A 206 -6.82 13.16 -1.71
CA THR A 206 -6.58 14.30 -0.81
C THR A 206 -5.68 15.32 -1.48
N LEU A 207 -6.14 16.56 -1.59
CA LEU A 207 -5.36 17.66 -2.15
C LEU A 207 -4.22 18.02 -1.19
N HIS A 208 -2.99 17.97 -1.67
CA HIS A 208 -1.80 18.30 -0.90
C HIS A 208 -0.68 18.90 -1.77
N TRP A 209 0.30 19.53 -1.14
CA TRP A 209 1.50 20.06 -1.80
C TRP A 209 2.73 19.90 -0.93
N VAL A 210 3.90 19.93 -1.57
CA VAL A 210 5.20 19.81 -0.91
C VAL A 210 6.12 20.91 -1.43
N LYS A 211 6.48 21.87 -0.57
CA LYS A 211 7.40 22.95 -0.91
C LYS A 211 8.73 22.75 -0.22
N ASN A 212 9.82 22.84 -0.97
CA ASN A 212 11.15 22.90 -0.37
C ASN A 212 11.35 24.28 0.27
N VAL A 213 11.67 24.29 1.57
CA VAL A 213 11.92 25.49 2.37
C VAL A 213 13.35 25.54 2.94
N GLY A 214 14.20 24.59 2.53
CA GLY A 214 15.63 24.57 2.83
C GLY A 214 16.50 25.11 1.70
N ASP A 215 17.78 25.25 2.01
CA ASP A 215 18.81 25.71 1.07
C ASP A 215 19.34 24.59 0.16
N GLU A 216 19.08 23.34 0.52
CA GLU A 216 19.41 22.16 -0.28
C GLU A 216 18.16 21.53 -0.91
N ASP A 217 18.36 20.72 -1.95
CA ASP A 217 17.26 19.99 -2.58
C ASP A 217 16.62 18.98 -1.63
N CYS A 218 15.30 18.88 -1.69
CA CYS A 218 14.57 17.78 -1.11
C CYS A 218 14.67 16.55 -2.02
N LEU A 219 14.83 15.37 -1.42
CA LEU A 219 14.70 14.08 -2.10
C LEU A 219 13.73 13.21 -1.31
N PHE A 220 12.59 12.91 -1.90
CA PHE A 220 11.61 11.98 -1.37
C PHE A 220 11.73 10.62 -2.06
N ILE A 221 11.55 9.56 -1.26
CA ILE A 221 11.24 8.22 -1.74
C ILE A 221 9.74 8.01 -1.47
N SER A 222 8.92 8.05 -2.51
CA SER A 222 7.45 7.97 -2.40
C SER A 222 6.94 6.61 -2.90
N PHE A 223 6.09 5.99 -2.09
CA PHE A 223 5.38 4.76 -2.40
C PHE A 223 3.89 5.08 -2.62
N PHE A 224 3.34 4.58 -3.72
CA PHE A 224 1.96 4.81 -4.13
C PHE A 224 1.19 3.50 -4.15
N THR A 225 0.04 3.47 -3.48
CA THR A 225 -0.72 2.22 -3.28
C THR A 225 -1.73 1.99 -4.40
N THR A 226 -1.28 1.42 -5.51
CA THR A 226 -2.10 1.12 -6.70
C THR A 226 -1.54 -0.09 -7.46
N ASN A 227 -2.43 -0.90 -8.03
CA ASN A 227 -2.08 -1.91 -9.04
C ASN A 227 -2.16 -1.37 -10.46
N ASP A 228 -2.92 -0.30 -10.66
CA ASP A 228 -3.04 0.38 -11.94
C ASP A 228 -1.97 1.45 -12.10
N GLU A 229 -1.80 1.92 -13.33
CA GLU A 229 -1.06 3.13 -13.63
C GLU A 229 -1.51 4.29 -12.73
N LEU A 230 -0.55 4.92 -12.03
CA LEU A 230 -0.82 6.04 -11.12
C LEU A 230 -1.47 7.20 -11.85
N LYS A 231 -2.58 7.71 -11.31
CA LYS A 231 -3.32 8.85 -11.85
C LYS A 231 -3.23 10.01 -10.88
N THR A 232 -2.61 11.09 -11.34
CA THR A 232 -2.44 12.33 -10.59
C THR A 232 -3.19 13.44 -11.31
N LEU A 233 -3.78 14.35 -10.54
CA LEU A 233 -4.37 15.58 -11.07
C LEU A 233 -3.82 16.76 -10.28
N ASP A 234 -3.14 17.66 -10.98
CA ASP A 234 -2.64 18.91 -10.44
C ASP A 234 -3.75 19.99 -10.49
N VAL A 235 -3.72 20.95 -9.57
CA VAL A 235 -4.77 21.98 -9.44
C VAL A 235 -4.91 22.84 -10.70
N ASP A 236 -3.81 23.18 -11.36
CA ASP A 236 -3.83 23.98 -12.59
C ASP A 236 -4.40 23.17 -13.76
N ASP A 237 -4.08 21.89 -13.88
CA ASP A 237 -4.71 21.01 -14.88
C ASP A 237 -6.22 20.86 -14.65
N ALA A 238 -6.67 20.73 -13.40
CA ALA A 238 -8.09 20.72 -13.07
C ALA A 238 -8.78 22.05 -13.43
N PHE A 239 -8.10 23.17 -13.17
CA PHE A 239 -8.58 24.49 -13.56
C PHE A 239 -8.71 24.60 -15.08
N PHE A 240 -7.63 24.39 -15.84
CA PHE A 240 -7.65 24.53 -17.31
C PHE A 240 -8.45 23.44 -18.04
N GLY A 241 -8.73 22.30 -17.39
CA GLY A 241 -9.63 21.27 -17.90
C GLY A 241 -11.11 21.59 -17.74
N THR A 242 -11.47 22.60 -16.92
CA THR A 242 -12.86 22.99 -16.67
C THR A 242 -13.30 24.07 -17.67
N PRO A 243 -14.49 23.97 -18.31
CA PRO A 243 -14.98 25.02 -19.21
C PRO A 243 -15.05 26.40 -18.53
N GLU A 244 -14.64 27.44 -19.25
CA GLU A 244 -14.46 28.79 -18.69
C GLU A 244 -15.74 29.37 -18.05
N ASP A 245 -16.91 29.11 -18.66
CA ASP A 245 -18.20 29.58 -18.16
C ASP A 245 -18.61 28.85 -16.87
N ILE A 246 -18.28 27.56 -16.75
CA ILE A 246 -18.49 26.77 -15.54
C ILE A 246 -17.56 27.24 -14.42
N LEU A 247 -16.28 27.47 -14.70
CA LEU A 247 -15.34 28.07 -13.73
C LEU A 247 -15.84 29.42 -13.22
N SER A 248 -16.28 30.30 -14.12
CA SER A 248 -16.79 31.61 -13.75
C SER A 248 -18.03 31.51 -12.84
N ARG A 249 -18.91 30.53 -13.07
CA ARG A 249 -20.10 30.32 -12.23
C ARG A 249 -19.76 29.70 -10.87
N ALA A 250 -18.77 28.82 -10.84
CA ALA A 250 -18.31 28.15 -9.62
C ALA A 250 -17.53 29.11 -8.71
N LEU A 251 -16.56 29.84 -9.25
CA LEU A 251 -15.65 30.72 -8.50
C LEU A 251 -16.21 32.14 -8.31
N LYS A 252 -17.14 32.58 -9.17
CA LYS A 252 -17.76 33.92 -9.15
C LYS A 252 -16.74 35.06 -9.03
N PRO A 253 -15.66 35.08 -9.84
CA PRO A 253 -14.66 36.15 -9.73
C PRO A 253 -15.25 37.50 -10.14
N GLU A 254 -14.69 38.57 -9.60
CA GLU A 254 -14.92 39.91 -10.15
C GLU A 254 -14.50 39.95 -11.63
N GLY A 255 -15.34 40.52 -12.50
CA GLY A 255 -15.15 40.47 -13.95
C GLY A 255 -15.64 39.18 -14.64
N GLY A 256 -16.14 38.19 -13.88
CA GLY A 256 -16.78 36.98 -14.40
C GLY A 256 -15.87 36.19 -15.34
N VAL A 257 -16.43 35.69 -16.44
CA VAL A 257 -15.70 34.83 -17.40
C VAL A 257 -14.52 35.56 -18.06
N GLN A 258 -14.57 36.89 -18.16
CA GLN A 258 -13.46 37.65 -18.74
C GLN A 258 -12.21 37.59 -17.85
N PHE A 259 -12.38 37.55 -16.53
CA PHE A 259 -11.28 37.33 -15.61
C PHE A 259 -10.69 35.92 -15.76
N ILE A 260 -11.53 34.88 -15.88
CA ILE A 260 -11.07 33.50 -16.12
C ILE A 260 -10.21 33.41 -17.40
N ARG A 261 -10.57 34.12 -18.47
CA ARG A 261 -9.81 34.16 -19.74
C ARG A 261 -8.43 34.83 -19.64
N THR A 262 -8.16 35.56 -18.55
CA THR A 262 -6.84 36.16 -18.32
C THR A 262 -5.79 35.12 -17.93
N PHE A 263 -6.20 34.01 -17.29
CA PHE A 263 -5.29 32.92 -16.94
C PHE A 263 -4.80 32.24 -18.21
N LYS A 264 -3.50 31.95 -18.26
CA LYS A 264 -2.85 31.26 -19.38
C LYS A 264 -2.28 29.94 -18.90
N LYS A 265 -2.64 28.85 -19.58
CA LYS A 265 -2.06 27.54 -19.29
C LYS A 265 -0.56 27.61 -19.58
N PRO A 266 0.31 27.25 -18.62
CA PRO A 266 1.73 27.13 -18.86
C PRO A 266 2.00 26.14 -20.01
N ILE A 267 2.97 26.45 -20.87
CA ILE A 267 3.39 25.54 -21.95
C ILE A 267 4.10 24.31 -21.36
N GLU A 268 4.88 24.53 -20.30
CA GLU A 268 5.62 23.50 -19.60
C GLU A 268 4.79 22.90 -18.46
N ASP A 269 4.93 21.60 -18.26
CA ASP A 269 4.34 20.86 -17.15
C ASP A 269 4.81 21.45 -15.80
N GLN A 270 3.84 21.77 -14.94
CA GLN A 270 4.08 22.43 -13.66
C GLN A 270 4.22 21.46 -12.48
N SER A 271 4.21 20.14 -12.72
CA SER A 271 4.23 19.11 -11.67
C SER A 271 5.21 19.43 -10.53
N ILE A 272 6.43 19.85 -10.87
CA ILE A 272 7.38 20.45 -9.92
C ILE A 272 7.82 21.82 -10.44
N ASN A 273 7.29 22.89 -9.85
CA ASN A 273 7.51 24.25 -10.34
C ASN A 273 8.60 25.01 -9.57
N LEU A 274 9.23 25.95 -10.28
CA LEU A 274 10.14 26.96 -9.72
C LEU A 274 10.14 28.19 -10.64
N PRO A 275 9.14 29.08 -10.52
CA PRO A 275 9.03 30.26 -11.38
C PRO A 275 10.23 31.21 -11.24
N ALA A 276 10.73 31.74 -12.36
CA ALA A 276 11.86 32.67 -12.35
C ALA A 276 11.56 33.97 -11.57
N ASN A 277 10.30 34.42 -11.60
CA ASN A 277 9.81 35.59 -10.89
C ASN A 277 9.16 35.24 -9.54
N LEU A 278 9.52 34.11 -8.91
CA LEU A 278 8.91 33.65 -7.66
C LEU A 278 8.87 34.73 -6.57
N LYS A 279 9.92 35.58 -6.49
CA LYS A 279 9.99 36.70 -5.53
C LYS A 279 8.93 37.77 -5.76
N ASP A 280 8.52 37.99 -7.02
CA ASP A 280 7.48 38.96 -7.37
C ASP A 280 6.07 38.34 -7.17
N LEU A 281 5.97 37.02 -7.32
CA LEU A 281 4.72 36.27 -7.15
C LEU A 281 4.35 36.05 -5.67
N VAL A 282 5.34 35.98 -4.78
CA VAL A 282 5.15 35.63 -3.36
C VAL A 282 5.69 36.75 -2.47
N ASN A 283 4.80 37.63 -2.02
CA ASN A 283 5.19 38.81 -1.25
C ASN A 283 5.19 38.60 0.27
N ASN A 284 4.41 37.66 0.80
CA ASN A 284 4.30 37.40 2.24
C ASN A 284 3.87 35.95 2.52
N ALA A 285 4.83 35.01 2.49
CA ALA A 285 4.57 33.63 2.86
C ALA A 285 4.90 33.41 4.34
N SER A 286 3.87 33.23 5.16
CA SER A 286 4.01 32.73 6.53
C SER A 286 3.36 31.36 6.62
N TYR A 287 4.11 30.38 7.13
CA TYR A 287 3.67 29.02 7.28
C TYR A 287 3.37 28.75 8.75
N ALA A 288 2.10 28.90 9.15
CA ALA A 288 1.69 28.49 10.49
C ALA A 288 1.67 26.96 10.56
N GLN A 289 2.27 26.40 11.62
CA GLN A 289 2.14 24.97 11.88
C GLN A 289 0.79 24.70 12.58
N SER A 290 0.09 23.68 12.10
CA SER A 290 -1.15 23.18 12.73
C SER A 290 -0.85 22.47 14.05
N ALA A 291 -1.88 22.27 14.88
CA ALA A 291 -1.75 21.53 16.13
C ALA A 291 -1.24 20.09 15.89
N ASN A 292 -0.40 19.59 16.79
CA ASN A 292 0.25 18.28 16.67
C ASN A 292 -0.75 17.13 16.42
N SER A 293 -1.90 17.14 17.08
CA SER A 293 -2.94 16.12 16.91
C SER A 293 -3.52 16.05 15.49
N SER A 294 -3.50 17.16 14.75
CA SER A 294 -3.89 17.20 13.33
C SER A 294 -2.74 16.75 12.43
N VAL A 295 -1.51 17.09 12.79
CA VAL A 295 -0.30 16.78 12.02
C VAL A 295 0.04 15.29 12.08
N TRP A 296 0.01 14.67 13.26
CA TRP A 296 0.43 13.27 13.47
C TRP A 296 -0.39 12.23 12.70
N LYS A 297 -1.56 12.61 12.15
CA LYS A 297 -2.33 11.76 11.23
C LYS A 297 -1.64 11.56 9.88
N TYR A 298 -0.78 12.50 9.49
CA TYR A 298 -0.13 12.55 8.19
C TYR A 298 1.40 12.48 8.30
N PHE A 299 1.93 12.38 9.52
CA PHE A 299 3.34 12.55 9.82
C PHE A 299 3.82 11.51 10.83
N TYR A 300 5.01 10.94 10.57
CA TYR A 300 5.69 10.05 11.49
C TYR A 300 7.20 10.36 11.53
N ASP A 301 7.76 10.53 12.73
CA ASP A 301 9.20 10.76 12.91
C ASP A 301 9.96 9.42 12.95
N LEU A 302 10.19 8.84 11.76
CA LEU A 302 10.82 7.52 11.65
C LEU A 302 12.24 7.50 12.21
N LYS A 303 13.05 8.51 11.91
CA LYS A 303 14.41 8.64 12.45
C LYS A 303 14.44 8.73 13.97
N GLY A 304 13.48 9.44 14.58
CA GLY A 304 13.34 9.54 16.04
C GLY A 304 12.62 8.35 16.69
N SER A 305 12.14 7.38 15.92
CA SER A 305 11.35 6.25 16.42
C SER A 305 12.21 5.18 17.10
N LYS A 306 11.55 4.23 17.76
CA LYS A 306 12.21 3.11 18.42
C LYS A 306 13.06 2.29 17.44
N GLU A 307 14.32 2.11 17.79
CA GLU A 307 15.21 1.15 17.14
C GLU A 307 14.98 -0.26 17.68
N PHE A 308 14.89 -1.21 16.75
CA PHE A 308 14.91 -2.65 17.00
C PHE A 308 16.29 -3.16 16.60
N SER A 309 17.13 -3.40 17.59
CA SER A 309 18.52 -3.83 17.38
C SER A 309 18.62 -5.34 17.31
N TYR A 310 19.41 -5.81 16.34
CA TYR A 310 19.75 -7.20 16.09
C TYR A 310 21.27 -7.35 16.07
N PRO A 311 21.84 -8.56 16.20
CA PRO A 311 23.29 -8.75 16.16
C PRO A 311 23.97 -8.18 14.90
N GLY A 312 23.30 -8.26 13.75
CA GLY A 312 23.83 -7.79 12.46
C GLY A 312 23.19 -6.52 11.90
N GLY A 313 22.35 -5.81 12.65
CA GLY A 313 21.71 -4.62 12.11
C GLY A 313 20.66 -3.97 13.01
N VAL A 314 19.96 -2.98 12.45
CA VAL A 314 18.92 -2.21 13.12
C VAL A 314 17.72 -2.03 12.17
N MET A 315 16.51 -2.18 12.71
CA MET A 315 15.28 -1.80 12.05
C MET A 315 14.60 -0.65 12.80
N GLN A 316 13.96 0.26 12.07
CA GLN A 316 13.01 1.24 12.61
C GLN A 316 11.74 1.18 11.76
N TRP A 317 10.59 1.46 12.37
CA TRP A 317 9.31 1.22 11.72
C TRP A 317 8.30 2.33 11.98
N ALA A 318 7.71 2.87 10.92
CA ALA A 318 6.44 3.60 10.94
C ALA A 318 5.31 2.57 10.87
N ARG A 319 5.13 1.85 11.98
CA ARG A 319 4.29 0.63 12.06
C ARG A 319 2.82 0.96 11.86
N TYR A 320 2.13 0.15 11.07
CA TYR A 320 0.69 0.00 11.19
C TYR A 320 0.38 -1.10 12.21
N ARG A 321 -0.31 -0.78 13.32
CA ARG A 321 -0.92 -1.76 14.24
C ARG A 321 -2.38 -1.44 14.48
N LYS A 322 -3.27 -2.32 14.01
CA LYS A 322 -4.72 -2.12 14.10
C LYS A 322 -5.25 -2.04 15.53
N ASN A 323 -4.60 -2.70 16.48
CA ASN A 323 -4.99 -2.73 17.89
C ASN A 323 -4.24 -1.70 18.76
N GLY A 324 -3.30 -0.93 18.19
CA GLY A 324 -2.52 0.06 18.92
C GLY A 324 -1.51 -0.49 19.94
N VAL A 325 -1.38 -1.81 20.10
CA VAL A 325 -0.57 -2.39 21.17
C VAL A 325 0.91 -2.08 20.94
N GLY A 326 1.56 -1.47 21.93
CA GLY A 326 2.98 -1.11 21.88
C GLY A 326 3.30 0.11 21.03
N LEU A 327 2.29 0.95 20.77
CA LEU A 327 2.40 2.27 20.16
C LEU A 327 2.36 3.35 21.26
N ASN A 328 3.19 4.39 21.12
CA ASN A 328 3.03 5.62 21.90
C ASN A 328 1.96 6.53 21.26
N GLU A 329 1.64 7.67 21.88
CA GLU A 329 0.54 8.55 21.44
C GLU A 329 0.65 9.00 19.97
N ASN A 330 1.84 9.39 19.49
CA ASN A 330 2.00 9.85 18.11
C ASN A 330 1.86 8.69 17.12
N GLU A 331 2.41 7.52 17.46
CA GLU A 331 2.31 6.31 16.65
C GLU A 331 0.87 5.82 16.60
N GLN A 332 0.13 5.95 17.70
CA GLN A 332 -1.28 5.61 17.78
C GLN A 332 -2.10 6.48 16.82
N ILE A 333 -1.92 7.80 16.84
CA ILE A 333 -2.65 8.72 15.95
C ILE A 333 -2.30 8.45 14.48
N TYR A 334 -1.03 8.20 14.16
CA TYR A 334 -0.60 7.85 12.81
C TYR A 334 -1.19 6.51 12.37
N SER A 335 -1.11 5.47 13.21
CA SER A 335 -1.67 4.13 12.93
C SER A 335 -3.20 4.15 12.80
N ASP A 336 -3.89 4.93 13.62
CA ASP A 336 -5.35 5.11 13.54
C ASP A 336 -5.75 5.86 12.26
N SER A 337 -4.92 6.78 11.78
CA SER A 337 -5.08 7.43 10.47
C SER A 337 -4.95 6.40 9.36
N LEU A 338 -3.88 5.59 9.36
CA LEU A 338 -3.71 4.53 8.35
C LEU A 338 -4.87 3.53 8.34
N ASN A 339 -5.45 3.21 9.50
CA ASN A 339 -6.58 2.30 9.63
C ASN A 339 -7.89 2.83 9.05
N GLN A 340 -8.02 4.14 8.86
CA GLN A 340 -9.19 4.76 8.22
C GLN A 340 -9.18 4.60 6.69
N HIS A 341 -8.08 4.12 6.13
CA HIS A 341 -7.89 4.00 4.69
C HIS A 341 -7.57 2.56 4.30
N ALA A 342 -8.19 2.09 3.22
CA ALA A 342 -7.80 0.83 2.61
C ALA A 342 -6.42 0.98 1.96
N ASP A 343 -5.71 -0.14 1.86
CA ASP A 343 -4.48 -0.26 1.09
C ASP A 343 -3.39 0.71 1.55
N THR A 344 -3.11 0.76 2.86
CA THR A 344 -2.01 1.53 3.45
C THR A 344 -0.75 0.68 3.62
N LEU A 345 0.39 1.34 3.86
CA LEU A 345 1.69 0.69 3.95
C LEU A 345 2.26 0.83 5.35
N THR A 346 3.00 -0.20 5.79
CA THR A 346 3.98 -0.04 6.86
C THR A 346 5.31 0.33 6.20
N LEU A 347 5.90 1.47 6.60
CA LEU A 347 7.25 1.85 6.16
C LEU A 347 8.26 1.55 7.27
N GLY A 348 9.51 1.29 6.90
CA GLY A 348 10.59 1.10 7.85
C GLY A 348 11.97 1.30 7.22
N THR A 349 12.97 1.60 8.03
CA THR A 349 14.36 1.54 7.59
C THR A 349 14.98 0.24 8.03
N LEU A 350 15.72 -0.40 7.12
CA LEU A 350 16.51 -1.60 7.37
C LEU A 350 17.99 -1.25 7.20
N ARG A 351 18.75 -1.32 8.29
CA ARG A 351 20.20 -1.16 8.32
C ARG A 351 20.84 -2.52 8.58
N ILE A 352 21.62 -3.02 7.64
CA ILE A 352 22.40 -4.25 7.77
C ILE A 352 23.87 -3.86 7.87
N PHE A 353 24.52 -4.25 8.98
CA PHE A 353 25.94 -3.98 9.20
C PHE A 353 26.82 -4.66 8.14
N SER A 354 28.06 -4.22 8.02
CA SER A 354 29.04 -4.83 7.10
C SER A 354 29.10 -6.35 7.30
N ASN A 355 29.00 -7.11 6.21
CA ASN A 355 28.92 -8.58 6.18
C ASN A 355 27.71 -9.20 6.90
N GLY A 356 26.78 -8.38 7.39
CA GLY A 356 25.54 -8.85 8.02
C GLY A 356 24.57 -9.45 7.01
N LEU A 357 23.61 -10.21 7.52
CA LEU A 357 22.60 -10.92 6.76
C LEU A 357 21.23 -10.70 7.40
N ARG A 358 20.31 -10.10 6.64
CA ARG A 358 18.88 -10.31 6.87
C ARG A 358 18.59 -11.74 6.45
N VAL A 359 18.38 -12.62 7.44
CA VAL A 359 18.28 -14.07 7.23
C VAL A 359 17.16 -14.43 6.25
N PRO A 360 17.21 -15.62 5.62
CA PRO A 360 16.13 -16.08 4.77
C PRO A 360 14.79 -16.04 5.52
N HIS A 361 13.82 -15.36 4.95
CA HIS A 361 12.51 -15.16 5.56
C HIS A 361 11.45 -14.91 4.50
N TYR A 362 10.18 -14.92 4.91
CA TYR A 362 9.07 -14.47 4.09
C TYR A 362 8.01 -13.78 4.96
N HIS A 363 7.14 -13.03 4.30
CA HIS A 363 6.02 -12.36 4.95
C HIS A 363 4.71 -13.08 4.62
N PHE A 364 3.90 -13.35 5.64
CA PHE A 364 2.61 -14.03 5.49
C PHE A 364 1.52 -13.14 4.91
N ASN A 365 1.60 -11.84 5.21
CA ASN A 365 0.50 -10.89 5.02
C ASN A 365 0.90 -9.64 4.23
N ALA A 366 2.09 -9.61 3.61
CA ALA A 366 2.56 -8.45 2.88
C ALA A 366 3.45 -8.78 1.68
N HIS A 367 3.29 -8.00 0.62
CA HIS A 367 4.35 -7.76 -0.35
C HIS A 367 5.35 -6.77 0.26
N GLU A 368 6.62 -6.86 -0.13
CA GLU A 368 7.66 -5.92 0.30
C GLU A 368 8.29 -5.23 -0.91
N MET A 369 8.53 -3.93 -0.82
CA MET A 369 9.31 -3.17 -1.78
C MET A 369 10.31 -2.31 -1.02
N GLY A 370 11.52 -2.18 -1.53
CA GLY A 370 12.54 -1.35 -0.90
C GLY A 370 13.38 -0.57 -1.88
N TYR A 371 14.01 0.49 -1.37
CA TYR A 371 14.92 1.37 -2.08
C TYR A 371 16.24 1.46 -1.31
N VAL A 372 17.36 1.26 -2.00
CA VAL A 372 18.70 1.32 -1.39
C VAL A 372 19.16 2.76 -1.26
N ILE A 373 19.39 3.19 -0.01
CA ILE A 373 19.81 4.55 0.36
C ILE A 373 21.34 4.66 0.36
N SER A 374 22.03 3.71 0.99
CA SER A 374 23.50 3.67 1.09
C SER A 374 24.01 2.23 1.13
N GLY A 375 25.30 2.06 0.84
CA GLY A 375 25.92 0.73 0.76
C GLY A 375 25.46 -0.09 -0.44
N CYS A 376 25.66 -1.40 -0.33
CA CYS A 376 25.46 -2.38 -1.38
C CYS A 376 25.23 -3.77 -0.79
N GLY A 377 24.53 -4.62 -1.53
CA GLY A 377 24.21 -5.95 -1.06
C GLY A 377 23.96 -6.95 -2.18
N GLN A 378 23.68 -8.17 -1.76
CA GLN A 378 23.18 -9.25 -2.59
C GLN A 378 21.81 -9.68 -2.05
N ILE A 379 20.86 -9.82 -2.96
CA ILE A 379 19.52 -10.33 -2.68
C ILE A 379 19.39 -11.68 -3.36
N GLY A 380 18.79 -12.64 -2.67
CA GLY A 380 18.40 -13.92 -3.26
C GLY A 380 16.94 -14.23 -2.98
N ILE A 381 16.25 -14.77 -3.97
CA ILE A 381 14.85 -15.23 -3.87
C ILE A 381 14.83 -16.75 -4.02
N VAL A 382 14.42 -17.39 -2.94
CA VAL A 382 14.38 -18.84 -2.75
C VAL A 382 13.01 -19.36 -3.20
N GLY A 383 13.00 -20.44 -3.97
CA GLY A 383 11.78 -21.07 -4.49
C GLY A 383 11.65 -21.00 -6.02
N ASP A 384 12.43 -20.14 -6.68
CA ASP A 384 12.74 -20.27 -8.10
C ASP A 384 13.90 -21.28 -8.28
N GLU A 385 13.81 -22.15 -9.28
CA GLU A 385 14.87 -23.10 -9.65
C GLU A 385 15.53 -22.63 -10.97
N PRO A 386 16.79 -22.13 -10.95
CA PRO A 386 17.64 -21.85 -9.78
C PRO A 386 17.22 -20.58 -9.02
N VAL A 387 17.73 -20.42 -7.78
CA VAL A 387 17.53 -19.22 -6.94
C VAL A 387 17.86 -17.97 -7.76
N SER A 388 16.94 -17.01 -7.76
CA SER A 388 17.17 -15.72 -8.42
C SER A 388 18.05 -14.85 -7.52
N GLU A 389 19.34 -14.75 -7.83
CA GLU A 389 20.32 -13.92 -7.09
C GLU A 389 20.78 -12.70 -7.90
N PHE A 390 20.88 -11.55 -7.24
CA PHE A 390 21.37 -10.31 -7.86
C PHE A 390 21.97 -9.34 -6.84
N THR A 391 22.86 -8.47 -7.31
CA THR A 391 23.43 -7.39 -6.50
C THR A 391 22.55 -6.15 -6.55
N VAL A 392 22.54 -5.38 -5.47
CA VAL A 392 21.88 -4.08 -5.36
C VAL A 392 22.85 -3.02 -4.83
N GLY A 393 22.69 -1.79 -5.29
CA GLY A 393 23.40 -0.61 -4.80
C GLY A 393 22.49 0.60 -4.72
N VAL A 394 23.06 1.74 -4.30
CA VAL A 394 22.32 3.01 -4.12
C VAL A 394 21.45 3.35 -5.32
N GLY A 395 20.16 3.58 -5.06
CA GLY A 395 19.18 3.90 -6.09
C GLY A 395 18.39 2.70 -6.60
N ASP A 396 18.85 1.47 -6.39
CA ASP A 396 18.11 0.29 -6.83
C ASP A 396 16.84 0.09 -6.01
N VAL A 397 15.80 -0.39 -6.68
CA VAL A 397 14.50 -0.74 -6.11
C VAL A 397 14.32 -2.24 -6.22
N PHE A 398 13.98 -2.90 -5.12
CA PHE A 398 13.65 -4.32 -5.11
C PHE A 398 12.21 -4.57 -4.69
N TYR A 399 11.67 -5.71 -5.09
CA TYR A 399 10.29 -6.14 -4.82
C TYR A 399 10.24 -7.64 -4.51
N PHE A 400 9.50 -8.01 -3.47
CA PHE A 400 9.22 -9.38 -3.07
C PHE A 400 7.70 -9.60 -2.98
N PRO A 401 7.15 -10.58 -3.72
CA PRO A 401 5.76 -10.95 -3.54
C PRO A 401 5.51 -11.61 -2.17
N ILE A 402 4.30 -11.46 -1.66
CA ILE A 402 3.84 -12.16 -0.44
C ILE A 402 4.15 -13.65 -0.52
N GLY A 403 4.70 -14.21 0.57
CA GLY A 403 5.12 -15.61 0.66
C GLY A 403 6.41 -15.96 -0.10
N ALA A 404 7.03 -15.05 -0.85
CA ALA A 404 8.33 -15.32 -1.48
C ALA A 404 9.44 -15.30 -0.44
N GLN A 405 10.11 -16.43 -0.27
CA GLN A 405 11.25 -16.53 0.62
C GLN A 405 12.46 -15.81 0.01
N HIS A 406 13.10 -14.95 0.78
CA HIS A 406 14.22 -14.14 0.31
C HIS A 406 15.19 -13.80 1.44
N TYR A 407 16.41 -13.38 1.08
CA TYR A 407 17.41 -12.88 2.02
C TYR A 407 18.10 -11.64 1.46
N ILE A 408 18.72 -10.85 2.34
CA ILE A 408 19.51 -9.68 1.96
C ILE A 408 20.83 -9.71 2.71
N LYS A 409 21.92 -9.79 1.96
CA LYS A 409 23.28 -9.82 2.51
C LYS A 409 23.99 -8.51 2.20
N SER A 410 24.57 -7.87 3.21
CA SER A 410 25.50 -6.77 2.98
C SER A 410 26.81 -7.29 2.39
N THR A 411 27.29 -6.67 1.31
CA THR A 411 28.47 -7.13 0.57
C THR A 411 29.63 -6.14 0.51
N CYS A 412 29.45 -4.92 1.00
CA CYS A 412 30.52 -3.93 1.13
C CYS A 412 30.84 -3.64 2.60
N GLU A 413 31.94 -2.91 2.80
CA GLU A 413 32.39 -2.43 4.09
C GLU A 413 31.45 -1.36 4.69
N GLU A 414 30.75 -0.60 3.85
CA GLU A 414 29.71 0.32 4.31
C GLU A 414 28.45 -0.45 4.71
N GLU A 415 27.77 0.02 5.76
CA GLU A 415 26.47 -0.51 6.14
C GLU A 415 25.45 -0.32 5.01
N LEU A 416 24.67 -1.37 4.74
CA LEU A 416 23.59 -1.32 3.78
C LEU A 416 22.35 -0.71 4.46
N LEU A 417 21.94 0.48 4.02
CA LEU A 417 20.74 1.16 4.51
C LEU A 417 19.68 1.22 3.41
N MET A 418 18.46 0.83 3.75
CA MET A 418 17.32 0.83 2.83
C MET A 418 16.09 1.41 3.52
N ILE A 419 15.19 2.02 2.75
CA ILE A 419 13.79 2.23 3.16
C ILE A 419 12.95 1.11 2.54
N THR A 420 12.13 0.46 3.33
CA THR A 420 11.21 -0.60 2.90
C THR A 420 9.77 -0.17 3.15
N ALA A 421 8.87 -0.70 2.34
CA ALA A 421 7.44 -0.58 2.47
C ALA A 421 6.82 -1.98 2.35
N ALA A 422 5.85 -2.25 3.21
CA ALA A 422 5.12 -3.51 3.22
C ALA A 422 3.61 -3.26 3.08
N THR A 423 2.96 -3.99 2.17
CA THR A 423 1.50 -3.90 1.99
C THR A 423 0.80 -4.70 3.06
N THR A 424 0.48 -4.07 4.18
CA THR A 424 -0.26 -4.75 5.26
C THR A 424 -1.26 -3.80 5.88
N GLY A 425 -2.47 -4.33 6.14
CA GLY A 425 -3.52 -3.65 6.88
C GLY A 425 -3.37 -3.77 8.39
N ASN A 426 -2.24 -4.27 8.89
CA ASN A 426 -1.97 -4.50 10.30
C ASN A 426 -0.45 -4.68 10.55
N GLN A 427 -0.08 -5.23 11.71
CA GLN A 427 1.26 -5.68 11.99
C GLN A 427 1.78 -6.60 10.88
N LEU A 428 2.99 -6.31 10.39
CA LEU A 428 3.73 -7.19 9.49
C LEU A 428 4.01 -8.52 10.17
N GLU A 429 3.64 -9.61 9.51
CA GLU A 429 3.85 -10.98 10.00
C GLU A 429 4.94 -11.65 9.18
N THR A 430 6.08 -11.92 9.83
CA THR A 430 7.29 -12.47 9.21
C THR A 430 7.65 -13.80 9.87
N LEU A 431 8.17 -14.74 9.08
CA LEU A 431 8.78 -15.97 9.59
C LEU A 431 10.21 -16.09 9.10
N ASP A 432 11.14 -16.12 10.04
CA ASP A 432 12.57 -16.30 9.77
C ASP A 432 12.94 -17.79 9.71
N MET A 433 14.03 -18.08 9.00
CA MET A 433 14.43 -19.47 8.72
C MET A 433 14.80 -20.25 9.98
N ASP A 434 15.52 -19.66 10.91
CA ASP A 434 15.87 -20.30 12.16
C ASP A 434 14.62 -20.63 12.99
N ASP A 435 13.62 -19.74 13.04
CA ASP A 435 12.36 -19.98 13.74
C ASP A 435 11.62 -21.21 13.22
N TYR A 436 11.38 -21.30 11.91
CA TYR A 436 10.63 -22.45 11.38
C TYR A 436 11.45 -23.75 11.39
N PHE A 437 12.78 -23.64 11.30
CA PHE A 437 13.66 -24.80 11.39
C PHE A 437 13.62 -25.38 12.81
N HIS A 438 13.66 -24.52 13.84
CA HIS A 438 13.55 -24.95 15.24
C HIS A 438 12.13 -25.34 15.65
N ALA A 439 11.09 -24.79 15.02
CA ALA A 439 9.71 -25.24 15.22
C ALA A 439 9.45 -26.63 14.63
N THR A 440 10.25 -27.07 13.66
CA THR A 440 10.11 -28.39 13.03
C THR A 440 10.80 -29.45 13.90
N ALA A 441 10.08 -30.52 14.25
CA ALA A 441 10.63 -31.58 15.08
C ALA A 441 11.87 -32.24 14.43
N ASP A 442 12.94 -32.46 15.20
CA ASP A 442 14.22 -33.01 14.70
C ASP A 442 14.06 -34.28 13.87
N HIS A 443 13.15 -35.19 14.22
CA HIS A 443 12.94 -36.44 13.49
C HIS A 443 12.30 -36.21 12.11
N ILE A 444 11.52 -35.14 11.94
CA ILE A 444 10.98 -34.73 10.65
C ILE A 444 12.11 -34.15 9.79
N LEU A 445 12.93 -33.26 10.34
CA LEU A 445 14.12 -32.74 9.65
C LEU A 445 15.08 -33.86 9.25
N ALA A 446 15.28 -34.85 10.12
CA ALA A 446 16.08 -36.04 9.82
C ALA A 446 15.57 -36.83 8.61
N GLN A 447 14.26 -36.97 8.48
CA GLN A 447 13.65 -37.60 7.31
C GLN A 447 13.82 -36.75 6.05
N LEU A 448 13.62 -35.43 6.13
CA LEU A 448 13.76 -34.52 4.97
C LEU A 448 15.20 -34.47 4.43
N PHE A 449 16.18 -34.33 5.31
CA PHE A 449 17.58 -34.10 4.92
C PHE A 449 18.44 -35.37 4.90
N LEU A 450 17.85 -36.54 5.17
CA LEU A 450 18.55 -37.82 5.26
C LEU A 450 19.75 -37.77 6.23
N LYS A 451 19.57 -37.08 7.38
CA LYS A 451 20.59 -36.91 8.42
C LYS A 451 20.18 -37.58 9.73
N LYS A 452 21.16 -37.90 10.59
CA LYS A 452 20.87 -38.42 11.94
C LYS A 452 20.16 -37.33 12.76
N GLN A 453 19.13 -37.72 13.51
CA GLN A 453 18.34 -36.81 14.33
C GLN A 453 19.20 -35.96 15.29
N ASP A 454 20.19 -36.56 15.95
CA ASP A 454 21.07 -35.82 16.87
C ASP A 454 21.97 -34.79 16.19
N GLU A 455 22.12 -34.80 14.87
CA GLU A 455 22.87 -33.75 14.16
C GLU A 455 22.15 -32.40 14.17
N PHE A 456 20.81 -32.37 14.28
CA PHE A 456 20.06 -31.11 14.31
C PHE A 456 20.26 -30.33 15.60
N LYS A 457 20.64 -31.01 16.70
CA LYS A 457 21.05 -30.38 17.96
C LYS A 457 22.35 -29.55 17.85
N LYS A 458 23.07 -29.65 16.72
CA LYS A 458 24.25 -28.82 16.44
C LYS A 458 23.89 -27.44 15.91
N ILE A 459 22.64 -27.22 15.50
CA ILE A 459 22.14 -25.90 15.10
C ILE A 459 21.77 -25.16 16.39
N PRO A 460 22.42 -24.02 16.69
CA PRO A 460 22.21 -23.31 17.95
C PRO A 460 20.80 -22.71 18.01
N VAL A 461 20.16 -22.82 19.18
CA VAL A 461 18.95 -22.06 19.50
C VAL A 461 19.37 -20.75 20.13
N PHE A 462 19.01 -19.63 19.51
CA PHE A 462 19.37 -18.31 19.99
C PHE A 462 18.36 -17.80 21.01
N THR A 463 18.83 -17.09 22.03
CA THR A 463 17.97 -16.43 23.03
C THR A 463 17.61 -14.99 22.65
N VAL A 464 18.31 -14.46 21.65
CA VAL A 464 18.06 -13.15 21.05
C VAL A 464 17.67 -13.33 19.60
N ASP A 465 16.75 -12.49 19.15
CA ASP A 465 16.23 -12.48 17.78
C ASP A 465 17.38 -12.36 16.75
N GLN A 466 17.36 -13.22 15.74
CA GLN A 466 18.38 -13.32 14.69
C GLN A 466 17.90 -12.81 13.33
N SER A 467 16.79 -12.04 13.25
CA SER A 467 16.31 -11.52 11.96
C SER A 467 17.43 -10.86 11.13
N ILE A 468 18.38 -10.18 11.78
CA ILE A 468 19.63 -9.74 11.15
C ILE A 468 20.82 -10.22 11.97
N ASN A 469 21.70 -11.01 11.36
CA ASN A 469 22.86 -11.58 12.04
C ASN A 469 24.19 -11.31 11.32
N ILE A 470 25.27 -11.72 11.95
CA ILE A 470 26.64 -11.72 11.41
C ILE A 470 27.14 -13.17 11.36
N PRO A 471 28.12 -13.49 10.48
CA PRO A 471 28.63 -14.85 10.28
C PRO A 471 29.21 -15.53 11.52
#